data_AF-A0AAU1GYP4-F1
#
_entry.id   AF-A0AAU1GYP4-F1
#
_cell.length_a   1.000
_cell.length_b   1.000
_cell.length_c   1.000
_cell.angle_alpha   90.00
_cell.angle_beta   90.00
_cell.angle_gamma   90.00
#
_symmetry.space_group_name_H-M   'P 1'
#
loop_
_entity.id
_entity.type
_entity.pdbx_description
1 polymer ?
#
loop_
_entity_poly.entity_id
_entity_poly.type
_entity_poly.pdbx_seq_one_letter_code
_entity_poly.pdbx_strand_id
1 'polypeptide(L)'
;MRQAPAAGQAGDRPPTPAPASGAAPQPPGRVMSPRDSLLLRARHEVLHFDVPPYLSVDNGTQLDQLARGVVYRTVYGQRAVEYPGAMARIDQCLEAGEKARVTARLPMKMMVVDRERAVLSAAADVALRPGTAVVITHGPLLDGLIELFERVWAESVPLDPAGAVVGARDDELNPEEARLLALLLSGLTDDAVARHLGIARRTVVRRARSLMDRAGVATRMQLGWHAARRGWTEVPG
;
A
#
# COMPACT_ATOMS: atom_id res chain seq x y z
N MET A 1 8.98 74.08 -43.96
CA MET A 1 7.60 73.84 -44.48
C MET A 1 7.07 72.54 -43.85
N ARG A 2 5.75 72.33 -43.88
CA ARG A 2 4.97 71.15 -43.38
C ARG A 2 5.65 69.80 -43.74
N GLN A 3 5.46 68.68 -43.01
CA GLN A 3 4.27 68.19 -42.29
C GLN A 3 4.58 67.37 -41.00
N ALA A 4 3.55 67.25 -40.16
CA ALA A 4 3.24 66.12 -39.26
C ALA A 4 1.82 65.59 -39.69
N PRO A 5 1.26 64.44 -39.23
CA PRO A 5 1.59 63.64 -38.04
C PRO A 5 1.83 62.14 -38.40
N ALA A 6 1.72 61.13 -37.52
CA ALA A 6 0.51 60.61 -36.85
C ALA A 6 0.83 59.81 -35.57
N ALA A 7 -0.13 59.70 -34.65
CA ALA A 7 -0.01 58.88 -33.44
C ALA A 7 -0.44 57.42 -33.69
N GLY A 8 0.33 56.46 -33.17
CA GLY A 8 0.00 55.03 -33.15
C GLY A 8 -0.49 54.62 -31.76
N GLN A 9 -1.64 53.96 -31.70
CA GLN A 9 -2.37 53.66 -30.45
C GLN A 9 -1.58 52.76 -29.49
N ALA A 10 -1.71 53.04 -28.18
CA ALA A 10 -1.31 52.10 -27.14
C ALA A 10 -2.26 50.89 -27.16
N GLY A 11 -1.80 49.78 -27.74
CA GLY A 11 -2.55 48.53 -27.76
C GLY A 11 -2.59 47.89 -26.37
N ASP A 12 -3.80 47.75 -25.83
CA ASP A 12 -4.07 47.04 -24.58
C ASP A 12 -3.52 45.59 -24.67
N ARG A 13 -2.72 45.18 -23.68
CA ARG A 13 -2.19 43.82 -23.59
C ARG A 13 -2.90 43.10 -22.44
N PRO A 14 -3.68 42.04 -22.70
CA PRO A 14 -4.20 41.21 -21.62
C PRO A 14 -3.04 40.62 -20.81
N PRO A 15 -3.20 40.45 -19.49
CA PRO A 15 -2.17 39.86 -18.65
C PRO A 15 -1.87 38.43 -19.12
N THR A 16 -0.58 38.10 -19.27
CA THR A 16 -0.12 36.76 -19.62
C THR A 16 -0.69 35.75 -18.62
N PRO A 17 -1.41 34.70 -19.06
CA PRO A 17 -1.86 33.66 -18.15
C PRO A 17 -0.64 32.97 -17.53
N ALA A 18 -0.69 32.72 -16.22
CA ALA A 18 0.34 31.94 -15.53
C ALA A 18 0.46 30.56 -16.20
N PRO A 19 1.67 29.97 -16.30
CA PRO A 19 1.86 28.69 -16.94
C PRO A 19 1.08 27.62 -16.18
N ALA A 20 0.08 27.01 -16.84
CA ALA A 20 -0.55 25.80 -16.35
C ALA A 20 0.52 24.72 -16.14
N SER A 21 0.37 23.91 -15.09
CA SER A 21 1.36 22.88 -14.73
C SER A 21 1.44 21.82 -15.83
N GLY A 22 2.41 21.99 -16.73
CA GLY A 22 2.58 21.13 -17.89
C GLY A 22 3.28 19.83 -17.50
N ALA A 23 2.60 18.70 -17.73
CA ALA A 23 3.26 17.39 -17.70
C ALA A 23 4.46 17.39 -18.67
N ALA A 24 5.61 16.93 -18.20
CA ALA A 24 6.84 16.97 -18.98
C ALA A 24 6.69 16.15 -20.29
N PRO A 25 7.17 16.66 -21.45
CA PRO A 25 7.03 15.95 -22.71
C PRO A 25 7.78 14.61 -22.67
N GLN A 26 7.06 13.51 -22.92
CA GLN A 26 7.67 12.18 -22.91
C GLN A 26 8.70 12.05 -24.05
N PRO A 27 9.85 11.39 -23.83
CA PRO A 27 10.86 11.24 -24.86
C PRO A 27 10.36 10.34 -26.01
N PRO A 28 10.53 10.75 -27.29
CA PRO A 28 10.09 9.96 -28.42
C PRO A 28 10.87 8.64 -28.51
N GLY A 29 10.17 7.53 -28.71
CA GLY A 29 10.76 6.21 -28.91
C GLY A 29 10.68 5.22 -27.73
N ARG A 30 9.96 5.55 -26.63
CA ARG A 30 9.67 4.56 -25.58
C ARG A 30 8.81 3.42 -26.14
N VAL A 31 9.41 2.26 -26.38
CA VAL A 31 8.68 1.03 -26.72
C VAL A 31 7.76 0.69 -25.55
N MET A 32 6.45 0.77 -25.77
CA MET A 32 5.43 0.58 -24.75
C MET A 32 5.47 -0.87 -24.24
N SER A 33 5.70 -1.07 -22.94
CA SER A 33 5.92 -2.42 -22.43
C SER A 33 4.62 -3.24 -22.37
N PRO A 34 4.70 -4.58 -22.27
CA PRO A 34 3.52 -5.42 -22.01
C PRO A 34 2.75 -5.00 -20.75
N ARG A 35 3.43 -4.43 -19.76
CA ARG A 35 2.81 -3.86 -18.55
C ARG A 35 1.95 -2.64 -18.90
N ASP A 36 2.55 -1.66 -19.56
CA ASP A 36 1.92 -0.35 -19.83
C ASP A 36 0.73 -0.52 -20.81
N SER A 37 0.88 -1.41 -21.80
CA SER A 37 -0.16 -1.74 -22.78
C SER A 37 -1.33 -2.59 -22.21
N LEU A 38 -1.17 -3.24 -21.05
CA LEU A 38 -2.30 -3.78 -20.28
C LEU A 38 -2.92 -2.73 -19.34
N LEU A 39 -2.13 -1.90 -18.67
CA LEU A 39 -2.62 -0.83 -17.79
C LEU A 39 -3.56 0.14 -18.52
N LEU A 40 -3.18 0.58 -19.72
CA LEU A 40 -3.97 1.47 -20.57
C LEU A 40 -5.35 0.92 -20.99
N ARG A 41 -5.67 -0.34 -20.68
CA ARG A 41 -6.96 -0.98 -20.97
C ARG A 41 -7.87 -1.18 -19.75
N ALA A 42 -7.44 -0.84 -18.54
CA ALA A 42 -8.28 -0.97 -17.35
C ALA A 42 -9.54 -0.09 -17.44
N ARG A 43 -10.72 -0.70 -17.20
CA ARG A 43 -12.04 -0.05 -17.29
C ARG A 43 -12.79 -0.02 -15.96
N HIS A 44 -12.50 -0.93 -15.04
CA HIS A 44 -13.27 -1.15 -13.82
C HIS A 44 -12.39 -1.26 -12.57
N GLU A 45 -11.41 -2.18 -12.56
CA GLU A 45 -10.51 -2.31 -11.40
C GLU A 45 -9.09 -2.76 -11.75
N VAL A 46 -8.15 -2.41 -10.87
CA VAL A 46 -6.78 -2.93 -10.88
C VAL A 46 -6.40 -3.42 -9.47
N LEU A 47 -5.97 -4.67 -9.40
CA LEU A 47 -5.46 -5.31 -8.19
C LEU A 47 -3.94 -5.37 -8.28
N HIS A 48 -3.19 -4.81 -7.32
CA HIS A 48 -1.75 -4.60 -7.45
C HIS A 48 -0.98 -5.08 -6.20
N PHE A 49 0.03 -5.92 -6.41
CA PHE A 49 1.09 -6.21 -5.45
C PHE A 49 2.33 -5.40 -5.85
N ASP A 50 2.62 -4.33 -5.12
CA ASP A 50 3.79 -3.50 -5.39
C ASP A 50 4.98 -3.84 -4.48
N VAL A 51 6.08 -4.22 -5.12
CA VAL A 51 7.36 -4.55 -4.49
C VAL A 51 8.49 -4.19 -5.48
N PRO A 52 9.67 -3.71 -5.03
CA PRO A 52 10.82 -3.49 -5.91
C PRO A 52 11.29 -4.79 -6.62
N PRO A 53 12.01 -4.67 -7.74
CA PRO A 53 12.62 -3.46 -8.31
C PRO A 53 11.62 -2.54 -9.03
N TYR A 54 12.02 -1.28 -9.18
CA TYR A 54 11.38 -0.29 -10.03
C TYR A 54 12.30 0.06 -11.19
N LEU A 55 11.81 -0.07 -12.43
CA LEU A 55 12.54 0.35 -13.64
C LEU A 55 12.30 1.83 -13.96
N SER A 56 11.16 2.38 -13.53
CA SER A 56 10.86 3.81 -13.49
C SER A 56 9.84 4.08 -12.38
N VAL A 57 10.04 5.13 -11.60
CA VAL A 57 9.09 5.58 -10.55
C VAL A 57 8.17 6.67 -11.10
N ASP A 58 7.09 6.25 -11.73
CA ASP A 58 6.04 7.11 -12.30
C ASP A 58 4.67 6.56 -11.92
N ASN A 59 3.75 7.46 -11.56
CA ASN A 59 2.37 7.17 -11.20
C ASN A 59 1.36 7.74 -12.22
N GLY A 60 1.78 8.52 -13.22
CA GLY A 60 0.87 9.27 -14.11
C GLY A 60 -0.24 8.40 -14.69
N THR A 61 0.09 7.22 -15.22
CA THR A 61 -0.91 6.26 -15.75
C THR A 61 -1.94 5.85 -14.70
N GLN A 62 -1.52 5.59 -13.45
CA GLN A 62 -2.43 5.21 -12.36
C GLN A 62 -3.30 6.38 -11.91
N LEU A 63 -2.75 7.60 -11.82
CA LEU A 63 -3.51 8.81 -11.50
C LEU A 63 -4.53 9.11 -12.60
N ASP A 64 -4.16 8.96 -13.88
CA ASP A 64 -5.08 9.08 -15.01
C ASP A 64 -6.20 8.02 -14.96
N GLN A 65 -5.92 6.80 -14.48
CA GLN A 65 -6.90 5.73 -14.33
C GLN A 65 -7.87 6.01 -13.16
N LEU A 66 -7.34 6.44 -12.01
CA LEU A 66 -8.11 6.87 -10.84
C LEU A 66 -9.04 8.05 -11.18
N ALA A 67 -8.54 9.05 -11.91
CA ALA A 67 -9.33 10.18 -12.39
C ALA A 67 -10.45 9.78 -13.38
N ARG A 68 -10.36 8.60 -14.02
CA ARG A 68 -11.44 8.00 -14.82
C ARG A 68 -12.39 7.08 -14.02
N GLY A 69 -12.20 6.96 -12.70
CA GLY A 69 -13.02 6.13 -11.82
C GLY A 69 -12.64 4.65 -11.78
N VAL A 70 -11.46 4.25 -12.27
CA VAL A 70 -10.97 2.86 -12.15
C VAL A 70 -10.60 2.58 -10.69
N VAL A 71 -11.17 1.53 -10.11
CA VAL A 71 -10.93 1.17 -8.69
C VAL A 71 -9.55 0.54 -8.53
N TYR A 72 -8.61 1.27 -7.94
CA TYR A 72 -7.31 0.73 -7.56
C TYR A 72 -7.34 0.12 -6.15
N ARG A 73 -6.81 -1.10 -6.04
CA ARG A 73 -6.54 -1.81 -4.78
C ARG A 73 -5.09 -2.27 -4.79
N THR A 74 -4.22 -1.56 -4.06
CA THR A 74 -2.80 -1.88 -3.99
C THR A 74 -2.43 -2.40 -2.61
N VAL A 75 -1.73 -3.52 -2.56
CA VAL A 75 -0.95 -3.93 -1.40
C VAL A 75 0.51 -3.62 -1.68
N TYR A 76 1.12 -2.81 -0.83
CA TYR A 76 2.54 -2.51 -0.82
C TYR A 76 3.28 -3.50 0.09
N GLY A 77 4.39 -4.05 -0.39
CA GLY A 77 5.36 -4.73 0.48
C GLY A 77 6.15 -3.70 1.27
N GLN A 78 6.63 -4.05 2.47
CA GLN A 78 7.48 -3.16 3.28
C GLN A 78 8.65 -2.53 2.47
N ARG A 79 9.36 -3.35 1.66
CA ARG A 79 10.44 -2.90 0.75
C ARG A 79 10.00 -1.88 -0.32
N ALA A 80 8.70 -1.72 -0.58
CA ALA A 80 8.15 -0.67 -1.45
C ALA A 80 7.95 0.65 -0.68
N VAL A 81 7.41 0.59 0.53
CA VAL A 81 7.20 1.74 1.43
C VAL A 81 8.53 2.38 1.83
N GLU A 82 9.54 1.54 2.09
CA GLU A 82 10.92 1.95 2.41
C GLU A 82 11.71 2.51 1.22
N TYR A 83 11.18 2.45 -0.01
CA TYR A 83 11.91 2.87 -1.20
C TYR A 83 12.01 4.42 -1.26
N PRO A 84 13.16 5.01 -1.67
CA PRO A 84 13.33 6.46 -1.68
C PRO A 84 12.23 7.19 -2.45
N GLY A 85 11.55 8.13 -1.79
CA GLY A 85 10.44 8.90 -2.35
C GLY A 85 9.13 8.12 -2.50
N ALA A 86 8.99 6.91 -1.95
CA ALA A 86 7.77 6.12 -2.07
C ALA A 86 6.55 6.74 -1.39
N MET A 87 6.66 7.19 -0.14
CA MET A 87 5.53 7.77 0.60
C MET A 87 4.82 8.88 -0.19
N ALA A 88 5.54 9.93 -0.59
CA ALA A 88 4.98 11.04 -1.36
C ALA A 88 4.33 10.64 -2.71
N ARG A 89 4.64 9.46 -3.24
CA ARG A 89 3.97 8.86 -4.41
C ARG A 89 2.72 8.05 -4.03
N ILE A 90 2.76 7.34 -2.89
CA ILE A 90 1.62 6.60 -2.34
C ILE A 90 0.54 7.59 -1.88
N ASP A 91 0.94 8.66 -1.19
CA ASP A 91 0.07 9.74 -0.73
C ASP A 91 -0.71 10.36 -1.91
N GLN A 92 -0.05 10.66 -3.03
CA GLN A 92 -0.69 11.13 -4.27
C GLN A 92 -1.75 10.15 -4.83
N CYS A 93 -1.50 8.84 -4.76
CA CYS A 93 -2.48 7.85 -5.20
C CYS A 93 -3.66 7.73 -4.23
N LEU A 94 -3.42 7.85 -2.93
CA LEU A 94 -4.45 7.87 -1.89
C LEU A 94 -5.35 9.11 -1.98
N GLU A 95 -4.78 10.29 -2.19
CA GLU A 95 -5.52 11.53 -2.49
C GLU A 95 -6.38 11.39 -3.74
N ALA A 96 -5.89 10.66 -4.76
CA ALA A 96 -6.62 10.33 -5.97
C ALA A 96 -7.63 9.17 -5.81
N GLY A 97 -7.78 8.58 -4.61
CA GLY A 97 -8.80 7.57 -4.30
C GLY A 97 -8.36 6.11 -4.39
N GLU A 98 -7.06 5.82 -4.44
CA GLU A 98 -6.54 4.46 -4.27
C GLU A 98 -6.94 3.87 -2.91
N LYS A 99 -7.24 2.57 -2.89
CA LYS A 99 -7.35 1.80 -1.65
C LYS A 99 -6.02 1.11 -1.41
N ALA A 100 -5.18 1.68 -0.54
CA ALA A 100 -3.86 1.14 -0.21
C ALA A 100 -3.88 0.24 1.06
N ARG A 101 -3.02 -0.78 1.06
CA ARG A 101 -2.68 -1.60 2.22
C ARG A 101 -1.18 -1.91 2.26
N VAL A 102 -0.65 -2.31 3.41
CA VAL A 102 0.75 -2.73 3.60
C VAL A 102 0.82 -4.14 4.20
N THR A 103 1.84 -4.89 3.78
CA THR A 103 2.27 -6.15 4.40
C THR A 103 3.80 -6.25 4.45
N ALA A 104 4.34 -7.00 5.42
CA ALA A 104 5.78 -7.20 5.57
C ALA A 104 6.43 -7.88 4.34
N ARG A 105 5.71 -8.79 3.67
CA ARG A 105 6.22 -9.51 2.49
C ARG A 105 5.12 -9.79 1.46
N LEU A 106 5.41 -9.52 0.20
CA LEU A 106 4.64 -9.97 -0.96
C LEU A 106 5.38 -11.10 -1.69
N PRO A 107 4.66 -12.05 -2.32
CA PRO A 107 5.30 -13.18 -3.00
C PRO A 107 5.95 -12.80 -4.34
N MET A 108 5.46 -11.74 -5.00
CA MET A 108 5.88 -11.31 -6.35
C MET A 108 5.31 -9.92 -6.68
N LYS A 109 5.88 -9.24 -7.69
CA LYS A 109 5.29 -8.03 -8.27
C LYS A 109 4.22 -8.45 -9.30
N MET A 110 2.97 -8.09 -9.04
CA MET A 110 1.80 -8.53 -9.82
C MET A 110 0.80 -7.40 -10.02
N MET A 111 0.18 -7.31 -11.19
CA MET A 111 -1.07 -6.58 -11.39
C MET A 111 -2.09 -7.46 -12.07
N VAL A 112 -3.37 -7.35 -11.66
CA VAL A 112 -4.52 -7.93 -12.37
C VAL A 112 -5.40 -6.76 -12.83
N VAL A 113 -5.83 -6.79 -14.09
CA VAL A 113 -6.67 -5.75 -14.72
C VAL A 113 -8.04 -6.33 -15.05
N ASP A 114 -9.10 -5.67 -14.56
CA ASP A 114 -10.51 -6.01 -14.76
C ASP A 114 -10.87 -7.49 -14.47
N ARG A 115 -10.06 -8.19 -13.67
CA ARG A 115 -10.08 -9.66 -13.44
C ARG A 115 -9.95 -10.52 -14.71
N GLU A 116 -9.71 -9.93 -15.87
CA GLU A 116 -9.58 -10.63 -17.16
C GLU A 116 -8.15 -11.11 -17.44
N ARG A 117 -7.13 -10.39 -16.94
CA ARG A 117 -5.71 -10.56 -17.32
C ARG A 117 -4.78 -10.19 -16.16
N ALA A 118 -3.70 -10.95 -15.96
CA ALA A 118 -2.65 -10.65 -15.00
C ALA A 118 -1.30 -10.39 -15.68
N VAL A 119 -0.48 -9.54 -15.07
CA VAL A 119 0.92 -9.27 -15.43
C VAL A 119 1.78 -9.55 -14.20
N LEU A 120 2.62 -10.58 -14.28
CA LEU A 120 3.69 -10.84 -13.33
C LEU A 120 4.97 -10.18 -13.84
N SER A 121 5.77 -9.61 -12.95
CA SER A 121 7.10 -9.06 -13.26
C SER A 121 8.13 -9.59 -12.28
N ALA A 122 9.39 -9.62 -12.70
CA ALA A 122 10.51 -10.03 -11.85
C ALA A 122 10.52 -9.22 -10.53
N ALA A 123 10.22 -9.88 -9.41
CA ALA A 123 10.59 -9.39 -8.10
C ALA A 123 12.12 -9.50 -7.94
N ALA A 124 12.71 -8.75 -7.01
CA ALA A 124 14.15 -8.65 -6.83
C ALA A 124 14.86 -10.02 -6.62
N ASP A 125 14.10 -11.01 -6.15
CA ASP A 125 14.60 -12.29 -5.69
C ASP A 125 14.38 -13.42 -6.74
N VAL A 126 13.97 -13.08 -7.97
CA VAL A 126 13.62 -14.03 -9.06
C VAL A 126 14.58 -13.91 -10.25
N ALA A 127 15.11 -15.03 -10.73
CA ALA A 127 16.13 -15.11 -11.82
C ALA A 127 15.62 -14.80 -13.26
N LEU A 128 14.59 -13.95 -13.39
CA LEU A 128 14.16 -13.42 -14.68
C LEU A 128 15.05 -12.23 -15.08
N ARG A 129 15.31 -12.03 -16.38
CA ARG A 129 16.06 -10.86 -16.85
C ARG A 129 15.30 -9.56 -16.50
N PRO A 130 15.98 -8.49 -16.05
CA PRO A 130 15.34 -7.19 -15.83
C PRO A 130 14.52 -6.74 -17.06
N GLY A 131 13.28 -6.30 -16.84
CA GLY A 131 12.33 -5.96 -17.90
C GLY A 131 11.48 -7.13 -18.43
N THR A 132 11.73 -8.38 -18.00
CA THR A 132 10.86 -9.50 -18.35
C THR A 132 9.56 -9.46 -17.56
N ALA A 133 8.43 -9.53 -18.25
CA ALA A 133 7.09 -9.69 -17.67
C ALA A 133 6.37 -10.88 -18.31
N VAL A 134 5.59 -11.60 -17.50
CA VAL A 134 4.73 -12.70 -17.95
C VAL A 134 3.29 -12.22 -17.93
N VAL A 135 2.60 -12.31 -19.06
CA VAL A 135 1.17 -12.00 -19.17
C VAL A 135 0.37 -13.30 -19.11
N ILE A 136 -0.60 -13.37 -18.22
CA ILE A 136 -1.49 -14.52 -18.01
C ILE A 136 -2.90 -14.07 -18.35
N THR A 137 -3.62 -14.85 -19.16
CA THR A 137 -4.98 -14.54 -19.62
C THR A 137 -5.88 -15.75 -19.46
N HIS A 138 -6.91 -15.58 -18.62
CA HIS A 138 -8.02 -16.50 -18.42
C HIS A 138 -7.65 -17.87 -17.78
N GLY A 139 -8.64 -18.53 -17.20
CA GLY A 139 -8.52 -19.88 -16.64
C GLY A 139 -7.80 -19.99 -15.30
N PRO A 140 -7.64 -21.21 -14.75
CA PRO A 140 -7.40 -21.45 -13.33
C PRO A 140 -6.18 -20.79 -12.70
N LEU A 141 -5.14 -20.48 -13.50
CA LEU A 141 -3.98 -19.75 -13.01
C LEU A 141 -4.29 -18.28 -12.73
N LEU A 142 -5.12 -17.63 -13.56
CA LEU A 142 -5.58 -16.28 -13.31
C LEU A 142 -6.49 -16.24 -12.08
N ASP A 143 -7.42 -17.20 -11.98
CA ASP A 143 -8.35 -17.32 -10.85
C ASP A 143 -7.56 -17.50 -9.53
N GLY A 144 -6.54 -18.36 -9.52
CA GLY A 144 -5.66 -18.55 -8.36
C GLY A 144 -4.82 -17.32 -7.99
N LEU A 145 -4.41 -16.51 -8.97
CA LEU A 145 -3.73 -15.22 -8.71
C LEU A 145 -4.67 -14.16 -8.13
N ILE A 146 -5.94 -14.17 -8.55
CA ILE A 146 -7.00 -13.31 -8.01
C ILE A 146 -7.31 -13.71 -6.56
N GLU A 147 -7.52 -14.99 -6.27
CA GLU A 147 -7.75 -15.48 -4.90
C GLU A 147 -6.56 -15.21 -3.98
N LEU A 148 -5.33 -15.33 -4.48
CA LEU A 148 -4.13 -14.93 -3.75
C LEU A 148 -4.12 -13.43 -3.43
N PHE A 149 -4.57 -12.58 -4.37
CA PHE A 149 -4.73 -11.15 -4.10
C PHE A 149 -5.78 -10.88 -3.04
N GLU A 150 -7.00 -11.41 -3.19
CA GLU A 150 -8.11 -11.17 -2.26
C GLU A 150 -7.76 -11.63 -0.83
N ARG A 151 -7.06 -12.77 -0.73
CA ARG A 151 -6.50 -13.25 0.53
C ARG A 151 -5.49 -12.26 1.11
N VAL A 152 -4.37 -12.00 0.42
CA VAL A 152 -3.32 -11.10 0.94
C VAL A 152 -3.88 -9.72 1.29
N TRP A 153 -4.78 -9.19 0.47
CA TRP A 153 -5.52 -7.96 0.74
C TRP A 153 -6.24 -8.00 2.09
N ALA A 154 -7.04 -9.05 2.36
CA ALA A 154 -7.76 -9.22 3.61
C ALA A 154 -6.83 -9.39 4.83
N GLU A 155 -5.63 -9.96 4.64
CA GLU A 155 -4.61 -10.11 5.70
C GLU A 155 -3.79 -8.82 5.94
N SER A 156 -3.79 -7.85 5.01
CA SER A 156 -2.93 -6.65 5.03
C SER A 156 -3.55 -5.44 5.77
N VAL A 157 -2.69 -4.55 6.28
CA VAL A 157 -3.06 -3.37 7.11
C VAL A 157 -3.42 -2.17 6.20
N PRO A 158 -4.54 -1.46 6.41
CA PRO A 158 -4.83 -0.20 5.69
C PRO A 158 -3.78 0.89 5.88
N LEU A 159 -3.49 1.64 4.82
CA LEU A 159 -2.70 2.88 4.87
C LEU A 159 -3.62 4.06 4.52
N ASP A 160 -3.53 5.13 5.30
CA ASP A 160 -4.41 6.29 5.21
C ASP A 160 -3.70 7.51 4.59
N PRO A 161 -4.38 8.38 3.81
CA PRO A 161 -3.78 9.58 3.20
C PRO A 161 -3.09 10.58 4.15
N ALA A 162 -3.23 10.43 5.47
CA ALA A 162 -2.41 11.14 6.46
C ALA A 162 -0.94 10.65 6.54
N GLY A 163 -0.50 9.74 5.65
CA GLY A 163 0.82 9.10 5.68
C GLY A 163 1.00 8.09 6.84
N ALA A 164 -0.04 7.92 7.66
CA ALA A 164 -0.06 6.98 8.77
C ALA A 164 -0.48 5.59 8.28
N VAL A 165 0.36 4.58 8.55
CA VAL A 165 -0.12 3.19 8.57
C VAL A 165 -1.02 3.06 9.81
N VAL A 166 -2.30 2.74 9.61
CA VAL A 166 -3.28 2.65 10.70
C VAL A 166 -3.02 1.36 11.50
N GLY A 167 -2.09 1.46 12.46
CA GLY A 167 -1.67 0.40 13.37
C GLY A 167 -0.16 0.35 13.64
N ALA A 168 0.70 0.65 12.67
CA ALA A 168 2.13 0.24 12.72
C ALA A 168 3.07 1.02 13.69
N ARG A 169 2.53 1.76 14.66
CA ARG A 169 3.25 2.23 15.86
C ARG A 169 2.53 1.95 17.19
N ASP A 170 1.30 1.45 17.15
CA ASP A 170 0.52 0.97 18.30
C ASP A 170 0.32 -0.56 18.28
N ASP A 171 0.77 -1.25 17.23
CA ASP A 171 0.71 -2.72 17.09
C ASP A 171 1.97 -3.45 17.62
N GLU A 172 3.03 -2.75 18.04
CA GLU A 172 4.12 -3.40 18.78
C GLU A 172 3.75 -3.54 20.27
N LEU A 173 4.00 -4.72 20.84
CA LEU A 173 3.84 -4.94 22.27
C LEU A 173 5.09 -4.49 23.01
N ASN A 174 4.92 -3.71 24.07
CA ASN A 174 6.04 -3.45 24.97
C ASN A 174 6.43 -4.74 25.74
N PRO A 175 7.64 -4.85 26.31
CA PRO A 175 8.10 -6.09 26.94
C PRO A 175 7.22 -6.61 28.09
N GLU A 176 6.52 -5.75 28.82
CA GLU A 176 5.56 -6.20 29.85
C GLU A 176 4.28 -6.79 29.23
N GLU A 177 3.84 -6.27 28.09
CA GLU A 177 2.66 -6.76 27.36
C GLU A 177 2.94 -8.06 26.62
N ALA A 178 4.09 -8.18 25.96
CA ALA A 178 4.54 -9.43 25.34
C ALA A 178 4.67 -10.54 26.41
N ARG A 179 5.30 -10.24 27.55
CA ARG A 179 5.42 -11.19 28.67
C ARG A 179 4.07 -11.54 29.30
N LEU A 180 3.17 -10.57 29.46
CA LEU A 180 1.80 -10.82 29.92
C LEU A 180 1.04 -11.74 28.97
N LEU A 181 1.12 -11.48 27.66
CA LEU A 181 0.44 -12.24 26.63
C LEU A 181 0.97 -13.67 26.56
N ALA A 182 2.29 -13.87 26.56
CA ALA A 182 2.90 -15.20 26.60
C ALA A 182 2.45 -16.03 27.81
N LEU A 183 2.31 -15.39 28.99
CA LEU A 183 1.79 -16.05 30.20
C LEU A 183 0.29 -16.36 30.14
N LEU A 184 -0.51 -15.59 29.38
CA LEU A 184 -1.92 -15.91 29.15
C LEU A 184 -2.11 -17.01 28.09
N LEU A 185 -1.27 -17.03 27.05
CA LEU A 185 -1.32 -18.02 25.97
C LEU A 185 -0.75 -19.39 26.37
N SER A 186 0.08 -19.47 27.42
CA SER A 186 0.48 -20.75 28.03
C SER A 186 -0.61 -21.40 28.90
N GLY A 187 -1.83 -20.83 28.93
CA GLY A 187 -3.00 -21.41 29.60
C GLY A 187 -3.10 -21.15 31.11
N LEU A 188 -2.26 -20.25 31.65
CA LEU A 188 -2.32 -19.88 33.06
C LEU A 188 -3.56 -19.04 33.37
N THR A 189 -4.12 -19.23 34.58
CA THR A 189 -5.21 -18.39 35.10
C THR A 189 -4.70 -17.00 35.50
N ASP A 190 -5.60 -16.01 35.53
CA ASP A 190 -5.27 -14.62 35.90
C ASP A 190 -4.54 -14.53 37.25
N ASP A 191 -4.81 -15.42 38.20
CA ASP A 191 -4.17 -15.51 39.52
C ASP A 191 -2.80 -16.21 39.51
N ALA A 192 -2.52 -17.07 38.53
CA ALA A 192 -1.19 -17.59 38.28
C ALA A 192 -0.32 -16.54 37.57
N VAL A 193 -0.86 -15.86 36.56
CA VAL A 193 -0.20 -14.74 35.86
C VAL A 193 0.08 -13.56 36.81
N ALA A 194 -0.88 -13.21 37.66
CA ALA A 194 -0.73 -12.18 38.70
C ALA A 194 0.46 -12.45 39.62
N ARG A 195 0.56 -13.68 40.14
CA ARG A 195 1.70 -14.10 40.99
C ARG A 195 3.03 -14.10 40.23
N HIS A 196 3.06 -14.55 38.98
CA HIS A 196 4.29 -14.57 38.17
C HIS A 196 4.80 -13.16 37.80
N LEU A 197 3.89 -12.19 37.66
CA LEU A 197 4.23 -10.80 37.33
C LEU A 197 4.33 -9.86 38.56
N GLY A 198 4.04 -10.35 39.77
CA GLY A 198 4.08 -9.53 40.99
C GLY A 198 2.99 -8.45 41.08
N ILE A 199 1.88 -8.60 40.34
CA ILE A 199 0.81 -7.60 40.24
C ILE A 199 -0.56 -8.16 40.66
N ALA A 200 -1.48 -7.29 41.05
CA ALA A 200 -2.84 -7.71 41.41
C ALA A 200 -3.63 -8.28 40.21
N ARG A 201 -4.46 -9.30 40.43
CA ARG A 201 -5.37 -9.92 39.44
C ARG A 201 -6.17 -8.91 38.60
N ARG A 202 -6.65 -7.82 39.23
CA ARG A 202 -7.37 -6.74 38.53
C ARG A 202 -6.54 -6.05 37.44
N THR A 203 -5.22 -5.96 37.62
CA THR A 203 -4.29 -5.37 36.65
C THR A 203 -4.07 -6.32 35.47
N VAL A 204 -3.97 -7.63 35.71
CA VAL A 204 -3.95 -8.66 34.65
C VAL A 204 -5.21 -8.55 33.79
N VAL A 205 -6.40 -8.56 34.41
CA VAL A 205 -7.69 -8.43 33.72
C VAL A 205 -7.76 -7.13 32.91
N ARG A 206 -7.32 -6.00 33.48
CA ARG A 206 -7.35 -4.68 32.81
C ARG A 206 -6.41 -4.63 31.61
N ARG A 207 -5.16 -5.10 31.75
CA ARG A 207 -4.19 -5.13 30.64
C ARG A 207 -4.62 -6.12 29.55
N ALA A 208 -5.13 -7.30 29.92
CA ALA A 208 -5.68 -8.26 28.97
C ALA A 208 -6.87 -7.71 28.18
N ARG A 209 -7.75 -6.91 28.81
CA ARG A 209 -8.78 -6.15 28.08
C ARG A 209 -8.16 -5.13 27.12
N SER A 210 -7.25 -4.29 27.59
CA SER A 210 -6.56 -3.29 26.74
C SER A 210 -5.87 -3.91 25.52
N LEU A 211 -5.38 -5.14 25.61
CA LEU A 211 -4.83 -5.90 24.48
C LEU A 211 -5.91 -6.45 23.54
N MET A 212 -7.05 -6.93 24.07
CA MET A 212 -8.21 -7.30 23.25
C MET A 212 -8.82 -6.09 22.53
N ASP A 213 -8.91 -4.95 23.22
CA ASP A 213 -9.42 -3.69 22.71
C ASP A 213 -8.50 -3.15 21.58
N ARG A 214 -7.17 -3.14 21.77
CA ARG A 214 -6.17 -2.82 20.72
C ARG A 214 -6.26 -3.77 19.52
N ALA A 215 -6.36 -5.07 19.77
CA ALA A 215 -6.44 -6.10 18.73
C ALA A 215 -7.79 -6.15 17.99
N GLY A 216 -8.80 -5.38 18.42
CA GLY A 216 -10.14 -5.36 17.83
C GLY A 216 -10.94 -6.65 18.06
N VAL A 217 -10.72 -7.36 19.17
CA VAL A 217 -11.30 -8.69 19.43
C VAL A 217 -12.12 -8.75 20.72
N ALA A 218 -13.12 -9.63 20.77
CA ALA A 218 -14.01 -9.78 21.92
C ALA A 218 -13.56 -10.84 22.94
N THR A 219 -12.62 -11.72 22.58
CA THR A 219 -12.24 -12.89 23.40
C THR A 219 -10.73 -13.15 23.42
N ARG A 220 -10.28 -13.80 24.50
CA ARG A 220 -8.87 -14.22 24.66
C ARG A 220 -8.40 -15.23 23.60
N MET A 221 -9.31 -16.05 23.08
CA MET A 221 -9.03 -16.98 21.98
C MET A 221 -8.73 -16.22 20.69
N GLN A 222 -9.56 -15.21 20.37
CA GLN A 222 -9.31 -14.32 19.23
C GLN A 222 -8.04 -13.47 19.43
N LEU A 223 -7.70 -13.07 20.66
CA LEU A 223 -6.45 -12.40 20.97
C LEU A 223 -5.22 -13.29 20.69
N GLY A 224 -5.26 -14.57 21.08
CA GLY A 224 -4.18 -15.52 20.77
C GLY A 224 -4.04 -15.78 19.27
N TRP A 225 -5.15 -15.86 18.53
CA TRP A 225 -5.15 -15.97 17.08
C TRP A 225 -4.63 -14.70 16.39
N HIS A 226 -5.01 -13.51 16.87
CA HIS A 226 -4.46 -12.23 16.40
C HIS A 226 -2.94 -12.19 16.64
N ALA A 227 -2.51 -12.53 17.85
CA ALA A 227 -1.11 -12.51 18.26
C ALA A 227 -0.22 -13.39 17.36
N ALA A 228 -0.65 -14.63 17.11
CA ALA A 228 0.06 -15.57 16.23
C ALA A 228 0.10 -15.11 14.76
N ARG A 229 -0.80 -14.23 14.33
CA ARG A 229 -0.83 -13.66 12.97
C ARG A 229 -0.09 -12.33 12.82
N ARG A 230 0.23 -11.66 13.94
CA ARG A 230 0.90 -10.35 13.97
C ARG A 230 2.28 -10.37 14.64
N GLY A 231 2.84 -11.55 14.91
CA GLY A 231 4.18 -11.70 15.50
C GLY A 231 4.27 -11.39 17.00
N TRP A 232 3.16 -11.08 17.68
CA TRP A 232 3.13 -10.75 19.11
C TRP A 232 3.57 -11.91 20.03
N THR A 233 3.76 -13.10 19.48
CA THR A 233 4.29 -14.29 20.16
C THR A 233 5.82 -14.40 20.10
N GLU A 234 6.48 -13.60 19.25
CA GLU A 234 7.94 -13.54 19.18
C GLU A 234 8.45 -12.58 20.25
N VAL A 235 9.03 -13.14 21.32
CA VAL A 235 9.70 -12.36 22.37
C VAL A 235 11.13 -12.05 21.89
N PRO A 236 11.55 -10.77 21.80
CA PRO A 236 12.94 -10.42 21.57
C PRO A 236 13.81 -10.97 22.70
N GLY A 237 14.87 -11.70 22.35
CA GLY A 237 15.82 -12.31 23.28
C GLY A 237 16.88 -11.35 23.82
#